data_AF-A0A7D6CSB7-F1
#
_entry.id   AF-A0A7D6CSB7-F1
#
_cell.length_a   1.000
_cell.length_b   1.000
_cell.length_c   1.000
_cell.angle_alpha   90.00
_cell.angle_beta   90.00
_cell.angle_gamma   90.00
#
_symmetry.space_group_name_H-M   'P 1'
#
loop_
_entity.id
_entity.type
_entity.pdbx_description
1 polymer ?
#
loop_
_entity_poly.entity_id
_entity_poly.type
_entity_poly.pdbx_seq_one_letter_code
_entity_poly.pdbx_strand_id
1 'polypeptide(L)'
;MTPDDTQDDGILTPDELSLETDNIAELGDNRYLVRTDESADAETMDTILTDDSIESESESSTHTHADLTDAAEPHGVDITLKTDGEIAHHHATSHDVREVFVDLLTWYASQLDDDMSPSEALQVMLAASDLEV
;
A
#
# COMPACT_ATOMS: atom_id res chain seq x y z
N MET A 1 19.03 45.70 11.46
CA MET A 1 19.50 44.35 11.09
C MET A 1 18.66 43.36 11.86
N THR A 2 17.53 42.96 11.28
CA THR A 2 16.79 41.75 11.65
C THR A 2 17.59 40.56 11.12
N PRO A 3 17.78 39.48 11.90
CA PRO A 3 18.40 38.27 11.37
C PRO A 3 17.49 37.63 10.31
N ASP A 4 18.16 37.04 9.35
CA ASP A 4 17.67 36.37 8.16
C ASP A 4 16.77 35.19 8.56
N ASP A 5 15.51 35.22 8.13
CA ASP A 5 14.59 34.07 8.18
C ASP A 5 14.94 33.19 6.98
N THR A 6 16.00 32.39 7.10
CA THR A 6 16.30 31.34 6.13
C THR A 6 15.27 30.25 6.35
N GLN A 7 14.14 30.38 5.63
CA GLN A 7 13.09 29.38 5.50
C GLN A 7 13.75 28.11 4.96
N ASP A 8 14.02 27.17 5.87
CA ASP A 8 14.71 25.92 5.59
C ASP A 8 13.81 25.03 4.72
N ASP A 9 14.46 24.42 3.74
CA ASP A 9 13.91 23.74 2.58
C ASP A 9 13.14 22.47 2.98
N GLY A 10 11.87 22.59 3.36
CA GLY A 10 10.80 21.59 3.22
C GLY A 10 11.05 20.13 3.62
N ILE A 11 12.14 19.82 4.32
CA ILE A 11 12.58 18.46 4.66
C ILE A 11 13.00 18.48 6.13
N LEU A 12 12.15 17.87 6.94
CA LEU A 12 12.43 17.63 8.35
C LEU A 12 13.61 16.66 8.47
N THR A 13 14.56 16.98 9.33
CA THR A 13 15.63 16.05 9.68
C THR A 13 15.08 14.90 10.54
N PRO A 14 15.73 13.72 10.58
CA PRO A 14 15.21 12.56 11.33
C PRO A 14 15.02 12.79 12.83
N ASP A 15 15.67 13.79 13.43
CA ASP A 15 15.49 14.17 14.84
C ASP A 15 14.22 15.04 15.03
N GLU A 16 13.89 15.86 14.02
CA GLU A 16 12.66 16.66 13.94
C GLU A 16 11.43 15.82 13.56
N LEU A 17 11.64 14.64 12.94
CA LEU A 17 10.63 13.59 12.77
C LEU A 17 10.43 12.78 14.07
N SER A 18 10.36 13.47 15.21
CA SER A 18 10.05 12.84 16.48
C SER A 18 8.56 12.50 16.54
N LEU A 19 8.26 11.21 16.68
CA LEU A 19 6.91 10.69 16.88
C LEU A 19 6.43 11.00 18.31
N GLU A 20 6.12 12.27 18.58
CA GLU A 20 5.45 12.65 19.82
C GLU A 20 4.09 11.93 19.90
N THR A 21 3.79 11.32 21.05
CA THR A 21 2.63 10.43 21.20
C THR A 21 1.31 11.16 20.99
N ASP A 22 1.30 12.48 21.21
CA ASP A 22 0.14 13.35 21.10
C ASP A 22 -0.40 13.47 19.66
N ASN A 23 0.42 13.19 18.64
CA ASN A 23 0.00 13.20 17.23
C ASN A 23 -0.45 11.82 16.71
N ILE A 24 -0.45 10.81 17.58
CA ILE A 24 -0.67 9.41 17.24
C ILE A 24 -1.94 8.91 17.93
N ALA A 25 -2.99 8.67 17.15
CA ALA A 25 -4.20 8.01 17.65
C ALA A 25 -4.19 6.53 17.29
N GLU A 26 -4.35 5.66 18.29
CA GLU A 26 -4.49 4.21 18.08
C GLU A 26 -5.90 3.88 17.57
N LEU A 27 -5.96 3.17 16.44
CA LEU A 27 -7.22 2.75 15.81
C LEU A 27 -7.50 1.25 15.98
N GLY A 28 -6.54 0.48 16.49
CA GLY A 28 -6.62 -0.96 16.77
C GLY A 28 -5.25 -1.63 16.82
N ASP A 29 -5.21 -2.97 16.95
CA ASP A 29 -3.96 -3.75 16.97
C ASP A 29 -3.08 -3.41 15.76
N ASN A 30 -1.92 -2.80 16.03
CA ASN A 30 -0.92 -2.38 15.06
C ASN A 30 -1.39 -1.33 14.03
N ARG A 31 -2.41 -0.51 14.34
CA ARG A 31 -2.91 0.54 13.45
C ARG A 31 -2.92 1.91 14.13
N TYR A 32 -2.21 2.86 13.53
CA TYR A 32 -2.03 4.21 14.07
C TYR A 32 -2.36 5.27 13.03
N LEU A 33 -3.09 6.30 13.45
CA LEU A 33 -3.34 7.51 12.68
C LEU A 33 -2.34 8.58 13.13
N VAL A 34 -1.54 9.09 12.19
CA VAL A 34 -0.59 10.16 12.43
C VAL A 34 -1.13 11.44 11.79
N ARG A 35 -1.32 12.49 12.58
CA ARG A 35 -1.72 13.81 12.07
C ARG A 35 -0.47 14.59 11.65
N THR A 36 -0.53 15.22 10.48
CA THR A 36 0.60 15.97 9.87
C THR A 36 0.53 17.48 10.11
N ASP A 37 -0.51 18.00 10.78
CA ASP A 37 -0.66 19.44 11.05
C ASP A 37 -0.96 19.70 12.53
N GLU A 38 -0.22 20.64 13.14
CA GLU A 38 -0.35 21.03 14.55
C GLU A 38 -1.58 21.94 14.81
N SER A 39 -2.39 22.22 13.78
CA SER A 39 -3.59 23.06 13.91
C SER A 39 -4.87 22.23 13.83
N ALA A 40 -5.19 21.53 14.92
CA ALA A 40 -6.58 21.15 15.21
C ALA A 40 -6.82 21.17 16.71
N ASP A 41 -7.17 22.37 17.20
CA ASP A 41 -7.75 22.62 18.52
C ASP A 41 -8.77 21.50 18.84
N ALA A 42 -8.48 20.72 19.87
CA ALA A 42 -9.32 19.63 20.35
C ALA A 42 -10.45 20.18 21.21
N GLU A 43 -11.33 21.00 20.62
CA GLU A 43 -12.47 21.56 21.32
C GLU A 43 -13.74 20.79 20.94
N THR A 44 -14.11 19.82 21.79
CA THR A 44 -15.48 19.29 21.99
C THR A 44 -16.28 18.87 20.75
N MET A 45 -16.28 17.57 20.44
CA MET A 45 -17.38 16.96 19.67
C MET A 45 -18.54 16.58 20.61
N ASP A 46 -19.29 17.59 21.05
CA ASP A 46 -20.69 17.42 21.43
C ASP A 46 -21.54 18.20 20.42
N THR A 47 -22.46 17.48 19.77
CA THR A 47 -23.51 17.99 18.88
C THR A 47 -23.07 18.53 17.51
N ILE A 48 -23.15 17.67 16.48
CA ILE A 48 -23.81 18.01 15.21
C ILE A 48 -24.25 16.73 14.49
N LEU A 49 -25.46 16.27 14.81
CA LEU A 49 -26.30 15.56 13.86
C LEU A 49 -26.92 16.63 12.93
N THR A 50 -26.26 16.94 11.82
CA THR A 50 -26.88 17.69 10.71
C THR A 50 -26.40 17.12 9.39
N ASP A 51 -27.34 16.44 8.74
CA ASP A 51 -27.56 16.34 7.30
C ASP A 51 -26.96 17.51 6.50
N ASP A 52 -25.79 17.31 5.90
CA ASP A 52 -25.40 17.97 4.66
C ASP A 52 -24.36 17.10 3.95
N SER A 53 -24.68 16.74 2.72
CA SER A 53 -23.86 15.93 1.82
C SER A 53 -22.54 16.63 1.52
N ILE A 54 -21.50 16.33 2.31
CA ILE A 54 -20.13 16.53 1.86
C ILE A 54 -19.78 15.39 0.90
N GLU A 55 -20.15 15.57 -0.36
CA GLU A 55 -19.50 14.91 -1.51
C GLU A 55 -18.06 15.42 -1.54
N SER A 56 -17.22 14.84 -0.68
CA SER A 56 -15.78 14.98 -0.75
C SER A 56 -15.31 13.94 -1.76
N GLU A 57 -15.38 14.29 -3.04
CA GLU A 57 -14.65 13.62 -4.11
C GLU A 57 -13.15 13.90 -3.90
N SER A 58 -12.60 13.37 -2.82
CA SER A 58 -11.17 13.12 -2.72
C SER A 58 -10.95 11.82 -3.47
N GLU A 59 -10.69 11.94 -4.77
CA GLU A 59 -10.11 10.89 -5.61
C GLU A 59 -8.66 10.63 -5.15
N SER A 60 -8.47 10.37 -3.85
CA SER A 60 -7.36 9.58 -3.39
C SER A 60 -7.67 8.20 -3.93
N SER A 61 -7.01 7.82 -5.02
CA SER A 61 -6.82 6.42 -5.35
C SER A 61 -6.02 5.78 -4.22
N THR A 62 -6.68 5.63 -3.06
CA THR A 62 -6.47 4.55 -2.14
C THR A 62 -6.57 3.35 -3.06
N HIS A 63 -5.42 2.80 -3.44
CA HIS A 63 -5.39 1.47 -4.00
C HIS A 63 -6.03 0.65 -2.89
N THR A 64 -7.33 0.42 -2.99
CA THR A 64 -8.11 -0.36 -2.03
C THR A 64 -7.66 -1.78 -2.26
N HIS A 65 -6.47 -2.04 -1.76
CA HIS A 65 -5.90 -3.35 -1.65
C HIS A 65 -6.89 -4.08 -0.77
N ALA A 66 -7.70 -4.94 -1.37
CA ALA A 66 -8.68 -5.70 -0.64
C ALA A 66 -7.90 -6.48 0.42
N ASP A 67 -8.12 -6.15 1.69
CA ASP A 67 -7.49 -6.87 2.79
C ASP A 67 -7.79 -8.36 2.58
N LEU A 68 -6.75 -9.18 2.37
CA LEU A 68 -6.92 -10.64 2.20
C LEU A 68 -7.67 -11.27 3.39
N THR A 69 -7.67 -10.58 4.53
CA THR A 69 -8.40 -10.93 5.75
C THR A 69 -9.93 -10.81 5.60
N ASP A 70 -10.42 -9.95 4.69
CA ASP A 70 -11.84 -9.72 4.40
C ASP A 70 -12.32 -10.48 3.14
N ALA A 71 -11.40 -11.09 2.39
CA ALA A 71 -11.72 -11.81 1.17
C ALA A 71 -12.73 -12.96 1.44
N ALA A 72 -13.78 -13.03 0.62
CA ALA A 72 -14.81 -14.06 0.73
C ALA A 72 -14.29 -15.47 0.39
N GLU A 73 -13.20 -15.53 -0.37
CA GLU A 73 -12.59 -16.76 -0.86
C GLU A 73 -11.52 -17.28 0.13
N PRO A 74 -11.40 -18.61 0.30
CA PRO A 74 -10.48 -19.19 1.28
C PRO A 74 -9.00 -19.10 0.89
N HIS A 75 -8.70 -18.79 -0.37
CA HIS A 75 -7.35 -18.67 -0.88
C HIS A 75 -7.18 -17.33 -1.56
N GLY A 76 -6.09 -16.64 -1.24
CA GLY A 76 -5.74 -15.39 -1.86
C GLY A 76 -4.26 -15.09 -1.71
N VAL A 77 -3.74 -14.30 -2.63
CA VAL A 77 -2.38 -13.79 -2.61
C VAL A 77 -2.42 -12.32 -2.95
N ASP A 78 -1.60 -11.56 -2.24
CA ASP A 78 -1.22 -10.23 -2.65
C ASP A 78 0.31 -10.14 -2.69
N ILE A 79 0.83 -9.62 -3.80
CA ILE A 79 2.27 -9.46 -4.02
C ILE A 79 2.56 -8.08 -4.59
N THR A 80 3.49 -7.38 -3.94
CA THR A 80 4.20 -6.24 -4.50
C THR A 80 5.57 -6.70 -5.02
N LEU A 81 5.84 -6.46 -6.30
CA LEU A 81 7.11 -6.74 -6.93
C LEU A 81 7.78 -5.45 -7.40
N LYS A 82 9.06 -5.28 -7.05
CA LYS A 82 9.89 -4.21 -7.60
C LYS A 82 10.88 -4.78 -8.61
N THR A 83 10.79 -4.36 -9.86
CA THR A 83 11.74 -4.70 -10.94
C THR A 83 12.11 -3.45 -11.73
N ASP A 84 13.36 -3.33 -12.15
CA ASP A 84 13.89 -2.17 -12.91
C ASP A 84 13.49 -0.76 -12.38
N GLY A 85 13.24 -0.66 -11.06
CA GLY A 85 12.79 0.60 -10.44
C GLY A 85 11.29 0.85 -10.52
N GLU A 86 10.54 0.03 -11.23
CA GLU A 86 9.09 0.01 -11.28
C GLU A 86 8.52 -0.89 -10.19
N ILE A 87 7.32 -0.57 -9.71
CA ILE A 87 6.61 -1.35 -8.70
C ILE A 87 5.31 -1.85 -9.32
N ALA A 88 5.17 -3.17 -9.41
CA ALA A 88 3.97 -3.85 -9.82
C ALA A 88 3.27 -4.46 -8.59
N HIS A 89 1.94 -4.45 -8.61
CA HIS A 89 1.11 -5.07 -7.58
C HIS A 89 0.20 -6.09 -8.23
N HIS A 90 -0.03 -7.21 -7.53
CA HIS A 90 -0.94 -8.25 -7.98
C HIS A 90 -1.72 -8.81 -6.82
N HIS A 91 -3.04 -8.87 -7.01
CA HIS A 91 -3.99 -9.40 -6.06
C HIS A 91 -4.86 -10.44 -6.78
N ALA A 92 -4.91 -11.65 -6.23
CA ALA A 92 -5.78 -12.71 -6.73
C ALA A 92 -6.36 -13.52 -5.58
N THR A 93 -7.68 -13.76 -5.63
CA THR A 93 -8.44 -14.60 -4.70
C THR A 93 -9.20 -15.66 -5.48
N SER A 94 -9.34 -16.86 -4.92
CA SER A 94 -10.13 -17.95 -5.53
C SER A 94 -10.47 -19.03 -4.51
N HIS A 95 -11.44 -19.88 -4.86
CA HIS A 95 -11.77 -21.09 -4.11
C HIS A 95 -10.83 -22.28 -4.43
N ASP A 96 -10.05 -22.23 -5.52
CA ASP A 96 -9.03 -23.24 -5.85
C ASP A 96 -7.63 -22.62 -5.71
N VAL A 97 -6.82 -23.17 -4.79
CA VAL A 97 -5.44 -22.73 -4.56
C VAL A 97 -4.57 -22.81 -5.83
N ARG A 98 -4.86 -23.74 -6.74
CA ARG A 98 -4.10 -23.88 -7.99
C ARG A 98 -4.39 -22.74 -8.95
N GLU A 99 -5.60 -22.20 -8.93
CA GLU A 99 -5.97 -21.06 -9.78
C GLU A 99 -5.19 -19.82 -9.36
N VAL A 100 -5.19 -19.50 -8.05
CA VAL A 100 -4.38 -18.40 -7.48
C VAL A 100 -2.90 -18.58 -7.81
N PHE A 101 -2.38 -19.80 -7.69
CA PHE A 101 -0.98 -20.08 -7.96
C PHE A 101 -0.61 -19.92 -9.45
N VAL A 102 -1.43 -20.44 -10.36
CA VAL A 102 -1.19 -20.31 -11.81
C VAL A 102 -1.29 -18.85 -12.24
N ASP A 103 -2.28 -18.13 -11.72
CA ASP A 103 -2.47 -16.71 -11.98
C ASP A 103 -1.25 -15.90 -11.52
N LEU A 104 -0.79 -16.15 -10.28
CA LEU A 104 0.43 -15.55 -9.75
C LEU A 104 1.66 -15.83 -10.64
N LEU A 105 1.91 -17.09 -11.00
CA LEU A 105 3.07 -17.45 -11.82
C LEU A 105 3.01 -16.78 -13.20
N THR A 106 1.81 -16.71 -13.78
CA THR A 106 1.59 -16.08 -15.09
C THR A 106 1.87 -14.58 -15.01
N TRP A 107 1.37 -13.92 -13.97
CA TRP A 107 1.63 -12.50 -13.72
C TRP A 107 3.13 -12.26 -13.48
N TYR A 108 3.77 -13.03 -12.60
CA TYR A 108 5.20 -12.88 -12.31
C TYR A 108 6.06 -13.03 -13.57
N ALA A 109 5.72 -13.99 -14.42
CA ALA A 109 6.41 -14.20 -15.69
C ALA A 109 6.24 -13.03 -16.66
N SER A 110 5.06 -12.39 -16.70
CA SER A 110 4.85 -11.17 -17.50
C SER A 110 5.70 -9.99 -17.03
N GLN A 111 6.04 -9.94 -15.74
CA GLN A 111 6.89 -8.88 -15.19
C GLN A 111 8.39 -9.09 -15.49
N LEU A 112 8.80 -10.30 -15.88
CA LEU A 112 10.20 -10.63 -16.14
C LEU A 112 10.65 -10.16 -17.52
N ASP A 113 9.86 -10.44 -18.56
CA ASP A 113 10.21 -10.10 -19.95
C ASP A 113 8.93 -9.98 -20.79
N ASP A 114 8.61 -8.77 -21.25
CA ASP A 114 7.44 -8.46 -22.09
C ASP A 114 7.54 -9.03 -23.51
N ASP A 115 8.75 -9.33 -23.99
CA ASP A 115 8.98 -9.92 -25.31
C ASP A 115 8.73 -11.45 -25.32
N MET A 116 8.61 -12.08 -24.15
CA MET A 116 8.44 -13.52 -23.99
C MET A 116 7.04 -13.88 -23.51
N SER A 117 6.47 -14.96 -24.06
CA SER A 117 5.19 -15.47 -23.54
C SER A 117 5.37 -15.93 -22.08
N PRO A 118 4.40 -15.69 -21.17
CA PRO A 118 4.51 -16.08 -19.76
C PRO A 118 4.88 -17.56 -19.56
N SER A 119 4.30 -18.45 -20.38
CA SER A 119 4.59 -19.88 -20.35
C SER A 119 6.03 -20.22 -20.77
N GLU A 120 6.62 -19.45 -21.69
CA GLU A 120 8.00 -19.66 -22.12
C GLU A 120 8.98 -19.15 -21.05
N ALA A 121 8.71 -17.98 -20.47
CA ALA A 121 9.50 -17.44 -19.37
C ALA A 121 9.50 -18.39 -18.15
N LEU A 122 8.34 -18.97 -17.80
CA LEU A 122 8.24 -19.98 -16.74
C LEU A 122 9.04 -21.25 -17.03
N GLN A 123 9.05 -21.72 -18.28
CA GLN A 123 9.86 -22.88 -18.67
C GLN A 123 11.35 -22.61 -18.52
N VAL A 124 11.82 -21.42 -18.90
CA VAL A 124 13.22 -21.02 -18.73
C VAL A 124 13.58 -20.92 -17.25
N MET A 125 12.72 -20.30 -16.44
CA MET A 125 12.93 -20.21 -14.99
C MET A 125 13.00 -21.58 -14.35
N LEU A 126 12.09 -22.50 -14.69
CA LEU A 126 12.12 -23.88 -14.21
C LEU A 126 13.40 -24.62 -14.63
N ALA A 127 13.85 -24.44 -15.88
CA ALA A 127 15.09 -25.05 -16.36
C ALA A 127 16.35 -24.49 -15.69
N ALA A 128 16.32 -23.22 -15.28
CA ALA A 128 17.42 -22.56 -14.57
C ALA A 128 17.39 -22.80 -13.06
N SER A 129 16.26 -23.24 -12.52
CA SER A 129 16.07 -23.48 -11.09
C SER A 129 16.54 -24.88 -10.70
N ASP A 130 17.16 -25.01 -9.53
CA ASP A 130 17.49 -26.31 -8.91
C ASP A 130 16.25 -26.94 -8.24
N LEU A 131 15.07 -26.69 -8.78
CA LEU A 131 13.83 -27.22 -8.23
C LEU A 131 13.63 -28.63 -8.79
N GLU A 132 13.88 -29.65 -7.97
CA GLU A 132 13.55 -31.04 -8.32
C GLU A 132 12.02 -31.16 -8.46
N VAL A 133 11.55 -31.45 -9.68
CA VAL A 133 10.14 -31.70 -10.03
C VAL A 133 9.79 -33.19 -10.03
#